data_AF-A0A1M6Q9P1-F1
#
_entry.id   AF-A0A1M6Q9P1-F1
#
_cell.length_a   1.000
_cell.length_b   1.000
_cell.length_c   1.000
_cell.angle_alpha   90.00
_cell.angle_beta   90.00
_cell.angle_gamma   90.00
#
_symmetry.space_group_name_H-M   'P 1'
#
loop_
_entity.id
_entity.type
_entity.pdbx_description
1 polymer ?
#
loop_
_entity_poly.entity_id
_entity_poly.type
_entity_poly.pdbx_seq_one_letter_code
_entity_poly.pdbx_strand_id
1 'polypeptide(L)'
;MRPRRPLTAAELAEIYDRDPTPAVLTLLREIHRLRAMIMRADQVRKMIADNGRPHLAGSVWECFERELDAEPCLTDPPTPRQQEFTAQRKRMIEEWQKNGRRR
;
A
#
# COMPACT_ATOMS: atom_id res chain seq x y z
N MET A 1 16.46 16.00 1.29
CA MET A 1 15.15 16.25 1.92
C MET A 1 14.82 15.09 2.84
N ARG A 2 14.53 15.33 4.14
CA ARG A 2 14.02 14.26 5.00
C ARG A 2 12.62 13.86 4.51
N PRO A 3 12.30 12.57 4.39
CA PRO A 3 10.95 12.16 4.03
C PRO A 3 9.99 12.69 5.10
N ARG A 4 8.97 13.44 4.67
CA ARG A 4 7.89 13.86 5.56
C ARG A 4 7.23 12.59 6.14
N ARG A 5 6.95 12.60 7.44
CA ARG A 5 6.16 11.53 8.07
C ARG A 5 4.83 11.40 7.29
N PRO A 6 4.38 10.18 6.95
CA PRO A 6 3.06 9.98 6.38
C PRO A 6 1.98 10.55 7.31
N LEU A 7 0.98 11.21 6.74
CA LEU A 7 -0.17 11.66 7.51
C LEU A 7 -0.96 10.46 8.03
N THR A 8 -1.43 10.56 9.26
CA THR A 8 -2.37 9.62 9.86
C THR A 8 -3.78 9.83 9.30
N ALA A 9 -4.65 8.82 9.46
CA ALA A 9 -6.06 8.95 9.08
C ALA A 9 -6.76 10.11 9.83
N ALA A 10 -6.38 10.35 11.09
CA ALA A 10 -6.90 11.46 11.89
C ALA A 10 -6.46 12.82 11.33
N GLU A 11 -5.17 12.99 11.03
CA GLU A 11 -4.66 14.22 10.42
C GLU A 11 -5.27 14.48 9.03
N LEU A 12 -5.57 13.43 8.25
CA LEU A 12 -6.26 13.57 6.97
C LEU A 12 -7.74 13.97 7.15
N ALA A 13 -8.42 13.46 8.17
CA ALA A 13 -9.79 13.86 8.50
C ALA A 13 -9.85 15.32 8.94
N GLU A 14 -8.91 15.77 9.78
CA GLU A 14 -8.80 17.18 10.20
C GLU A 14 -8.57 18.14 9.02
N ILE A 15 -7.85 17.70 7.98
CA ILE A 15 -7.69 18.48 6.74
C ILE A 15 -9.03 18.61 6.02
N TYR A 16 -9.82 17.54 5.93
CA TYR A 16 -11.15 17.58 5.33
C TYR A 16 -12.12 18.45 6.13
N ASP A 17 -12.13 18.34 7.46
CA ASP A 17 -13.01 19.13 8.32
C ASP A 17 -12.72 20.63 8.18
N ARG A 18 -11.48 21.00 7.89
CA ARG A 18 -11.06 22.39 7.65
C ARG A 18 -11.39 22.89 6.24
N ASP A 19 -11.30 22.01 5.23
CA ASP A 19 -11.53 22.34 3.83
C ASP A 19 -12.22 21.16 3.08
N PRO A 20 -13.56 21.07 3.17
CA PRO A 20 -14.29 19.92 2.67
C PRO A 20 -14.49 20.02 1.15
N THR A 21 -13.49 19.56 0.40
CA THR A 21 -13.63 19.42 -1.06
C THR A 21 -14.07 18.02 -1.46
N PRO A 22 -14.84 17.85 -2.55
CA PRO A 22 -15.21 16.54 -3.07
C PRO A 22 -13.99 15.67 -3.42
N ALA A 23 -12.90 16.30 -3.88
CA ALA A 23 -11.65 15.61 -4.21
C ALA A 23 -10.99 14.98 -2.97
N VAL A 24 -10.90 15.73 -1.86
CA VAL A 24 -10.35 15.22 -0.59
C VAL A 24 -11.20 14.08 -0.04
N LEU A 25 -12.53 14.20 -0.10
CA LEU A 25 -13.44 13.14 0.34
C LEU A 25 -13.23 11.83 -0.45
N THR A 26 -13.10 11.92 -1.79
CA THR A 26 -12.81 10.76 -2.64
C THR A 26 -11.47 10.12 -2.26
N LEU A 27 -10.43 10.93 -2.06
CA LEU A 27 -9.12 10.43 -1.64
C LEU A 27 -9.17 9.74 -0.27
N LEU A 28 -9.88 10.32 0.70
CA LEU A 28 -10.06 9.71 2.02
C LEU A 28 -10.77 8.34 1.94
N ARG A 29 -11.79 8.23 1.10
CA ARG A 29 -12.50 6.95 0.86
C ARG A 29 -11.56 5.90 0.27
N GLU A 30 -10.76 6.27 -0.72
CA GLU A 30 -9.78 5.34 -1.32
C GLU A 30 -8.71 4.92 -0.31
N ILE A 31 -8.21 5.84 0.52
CA ILE A 31 -7.26 5.51 1.59
C ILE A 31 -7.86 4.52 2.59
N HIS A 32 -9.13 4.70 2.98
CA HIS A 32 -9.83 3.76 3.85
C HIS A 32 -10.03 2.38 3.18
N ARG A 33 -10.40 2.35 1.90
CA ARG A 33 -10.55 1.11 1.11
C ARG A 33 -9.22 0.33 1.08
N LEU A 34 -8.13 1.00 0.74
CA LEU A 34 -6.78 0.41 0.70
C LEU A 34 -6.32 -0.08 2.08
N ARG A 35 -6.59 0.68 3.15
CA ARG A 35 -6.27 0.26 4.51
C ARG A 35 -7.00 -1.02 4.89
N ALA A 36 -8.29 -1.12 4.58
CA ALA A 36 -9.07 -2.33 4.84
C ALA A 36 -8.50 -3.54 4.10
N MET A 37 -8.09 -3.36 2.84
CA MET A 37 -7.46 -4.41 2.04
C MET A 37 -6.14 -4.90 2.64
N ILE A 38 -5.27 -3.98 3.07
CA ILE A 38 -4.00 -4.31 3.73
C ILE A 38 -4.24 -5.06 5.06
N MET A 39 -5.24 -4.66 5.84
CA MET A 39 -5.58 -5.34 7.09
C MET A 39 -6.07 -6.78 6.83
N ARG A 40 -6.86 -7.00 5.78
CA ARG A 40 -7.27 -8.35 5.37
C ARG A 40 -6.09 -9.20 4.91
N ALA A 41 -5.17 -8.63 4.11
CA ALA A 41 -3.94 -9.31 3.72
C ALA A 41 -3.10 -9.74 4.95
N ASP A 42 -2.98 -8.87 5.96
CA ASP A 42 -2.26 -9.21 7.20
C ASP A 42 -2.98 -10.29 8.01
N GLN A 43 -4.31 -10.27 8.07
CA GLN A 43 -5.10 -11.31 8.73
C GLN A 43 -4.90 -12.66 8.04
N VAL A 44 -4.98 -12.70 6.70
CA VAL A 44 -4.73 -13.91 5.91
C VAL A 44 -3.31 -14.42 6.17
N ARG A 45 -2.31 -13.55 6.15
CA ARG A 45 -0.90 -13.90 6.46
C ARG A 45 -0.75 -14.53 7.85
N LYS A 46 -1.37 -13.96 8.88
CA LYS A 46 -1.32 -14.49 10.25
C LYS A 46 -1.99 -15.86 10.36
N MET A 47 -3.15 -16.03 9.73
CA MET A 47 -3.86 -17.31 9.71
C MET A 47 -3.04 -18.45 9.08
N ILE A 48 -2.21 -18.14 8.07
CA ILE A 48 -1.28 -19.08 7.44
C ILE A 48 -0.08 -19.34 8.35
N ALA A 49 0.51 -18.29 8.94
CA ALA A 49 1.74 -18.38 9.72
C ALA A 49 1.56 -19.09 11.08
N ASP A 50 0.44 -18.87 11.77
CA ASP A 50 0.24 -19.35 13.15
C ASP A 50 -0.14 -20.85 13.23
N ASN A 51 -0.60 -21.47 12.14
CA ASN A 51 -1.23 -22.79 12.23
C ASN A 51 -0.37 -23.97 11.74
N GLY A 52 0.75 -23.77 11.04
CA GLY A 52 1.56 -24.87 10.49
C GLY A 52 0.82 -25.86 9.57
N ARG A 53 -0.49 -25.67 9.37
CA ARG A 53 -1.42 -26.40 8.51
C ARG A 53 -2.36 -25.39 7.87
N PRO A 54 -2.62 -25.50 6.56
CA PRO A 54 -3.35 -24.49 5.80
C PRO A 54 -4.85 -24.72 6.00
N HIS A 55 -5.45 -24.13 7.02
CA HIS A 55 -6.91 -24.02 7.10
C HIS A 55 -7.31 -22.55 7.21
N LEU A 56 -7.02 -21.81 6.14
CA LEU A 56 -7.89 -20.69 5.80
C LEU A 56 -9.22 -21.29 5.34
N ALA A 57 -10.34 -20.82 5.90
CA ALA A 57 -11.63 -21.14 5.33
C ALA A 57 -11.62 -20.70 3.86
N GLY A 58 -11.90 -21.61 2.92
CA GLY A 58 -11.80 -21.34 1.48
C GLY A 58 -12.56 -20.07 1.06
N SER A 59 -13.70 -19.81 1.68
CA SER A 59 -14.49 -18.59 1.49
C SER A 59 -13.76 -17.29 1.84
N VAL A 60 -12.87 -17.30 2.84
CA VAL A 60 -12.07 -16.14 3.24
C VAL A 60 -10.96 -15.88 2.22
N TRP A 61 -10.33 -16.95 1.73
CA TRP A 61 -9.29 -16.87 0.70
C TRP A 61 -9.86 -16.40 -0.64
N GLU A 62 -10.96 -17.01 -1.10
CA GLU A 62 -11.65 -16.63 -2.33
C GLU A 62 -12.15 -15.18 -2.30
N CYS A 63 -12.66 -14.71 -1.15
CA CYS A 63 -13.05 -13.30 -1.02
C CYS A 63 -11.84 -12.37 -1.10
N PHE A 64 -10.71 -12.76 -0.50
CA PHE A 64 -9.48 -11.99 -0.57
C PHE A 64 -8.92 -11.94 -2.00
N GLU A 65 -8.85 -13.06 -2.71
CA GLU A 65 -8.40 -13.13 -4.11
C GLU A 65 -9.28 -12.28 -5.00
N ARG A 66 -10.62 -12.39 -4.89
CA ARG A 66 -11.55 -11.58 -5.67
C ARG A 66 -11.36 -10.07 -5.44
N GLU A 67 -11.16 -9.67 -4.20
CA GLU A 67 -10.90 -8.26 -3.89
C GLU A 67 -9.55 -7.81 -4.45
N LEU A 68 -8.53 -8.66 -4.37
CA LEU A 68 -7.19 -8.40 -4.88
C LEU A 68 -7.18 -8.26 -6.40
N ASP A 69 -7.84 -9.16 -7.12
CA ASP A 69 -7.97 -9.12 -8.58
C ASP A 69 -8.72 -7.88 -9.07
N ALA A 70 -9.57 -7.30 -8.23
CA ALA A 70 -10.29 -6.06 -8.53
C ALA A 70 -9.45 -4.80 -8.26
N GLU A 71 -8.24 -4.90 -7.68
CA GLU A 71 -7.42 -3.73 -7.35
C GLU A 71 -6.74 -3.13 -8.58
N PRO A 72 -7.14 -1.90 -9.02
CA PRO A 72 -6.55 -1.29 -10.21
C PRO A 72 -5.05 -1.04 -10.07
N CYS A 73 -4.57 -0.83 -8.84
CA CYS A 73 -3.15 -0.57 -8.59
C CYS A 73 -2.23 -1.76 -8.90
N LEU A 74 -2.77 -2.96 -9.11
CA LEU A 74 -2.02 -4.14 -9.50
C LEU A 74 -1.90 -4.32 -11.01
N THR A 75 -2.87 -3.81 -11.77
CA THR A 75 -2.95 -3.98 -13.23
C THR A 75 -2.64 -2.70 -13.99
N ASP A 76 -2.85 -1.53 -13.36
CA ASP A 76 -2.66 -0.24 -14.00
C ASP A 76 -1.18 0.02 -14.29
N PRO A 77 -0.87 0.60 -15.47
CA PRO A 77 0.48 1.05 -15.73
C PRO A 77 0.85 2.15 -14.72
N PRO A 78 2.10 2.15 -14.21
CA PRO A 78 2.53 3.18 -13.28
C PRO A 78 2.45 4.55 -13.93
N THR A 79 1.91 5.52 -13.18
CA THR A 79 1.87 6.93 -13.62
C THR A 79 3.29 7.46 -13.86
N PRO A 80 3.48 8.50 -14.70
CA PRO A 80 4.81 9.09 -14.92
C PRO A 80 5.54 9.47 -13.63
N ARG A 81 4.82 9.99 -12.64
CA ARG A 81 5.36 10.31 -11.31
C ARG A 81 5.85 9.08 -10.56
N GLN A 82 5.11 7.96 -10.62
CA GLN A 82 5.51 6.71 -9.99
C GLN A 82 6.70 6.07 -10.71
N GLN A 83 6.75 6.16 -12.04
CA GLN A 83 7.89 5.70 -12.84
C GLN A 83 9.17 6.45 -12.45
N GLU A 84 9.10 7.77 -12.36
CA GLU A 84 10.22 8.61 -11.95
C GLU A 84 10.70 8.26 -10.54
N PHE A 85 9.78 8.15 -9.58
CA PHE A 85 10.12 7.76 -8.20
C PHE A 85 10.80 6.38 -8.15
N THR A 86 10.28 5.41 -8.91
CA THR A 86 10.84 4.05 -8.97
C THR A 86 12.23 4.06 -9.61
N ALA A 87 12.43 4.83 -10.67
CA ALA A 87 13.73 5.00 -11.32
C ALA A 87 14.76 5.64 -10.38
N GLN A 88 14.36 6.67 -9.62
CA GLN A 88 15.21 7.30 -8.62
C GLN A 88 15.63 6.30 -7.52
N ARG A 89 14.68 5.52 -6.98
CA ARG A 89 15.01 4.46 -6.00
C ARG A 89 15.97 3.41 -6.57
N LYS A 90 15.76 2.96 -7.81
CA LYS A 90 16.66 1.98 -8.45
C LYS A 90 18.10 2.49 -8.52
N ARG A 91 18.29 3.75 -8.97
CA ARG A 91 19.61 4.39 -9.03
C ARG A 91 20.27 4.45 -7.65
N MET A 92 19.53 4.84 -6.61
CA MET A 92 20.06 4.88 -5.24
C MET A 92 20.51 3.51 -4.73
N ILE A 93 19.74 2.44 -5.02
CA ILE A 93 20.09 1.07 -4.62
C ILE A 93 21.34 0.61 -5.36
N GLU A 94 21.44 0.88 -6.65
CA GLU A 94 22.61 0.53 -7.47
C GLU A 94 23.88 1.24 -6.99
N GLU A 95 23.79 2.53 -6.65
CA GLU A 95 24.90 3.29 -6.06
C GLU A 95 25.31 2.73 -4.69
N TRP A 96 24.34 2.40 -3.83
CA TRP A 96 24.62 1.78 -2.54
C TRP A 96 25.30 0.40 -2.70
N GLN A 97 24.87 -0.42 -3.66
CA GLN A 97 25.49 -1.71 -3.95
C GLN A 97 26.92 -1.57 -4.50
N LYS A 98 27.17 -0.59 -5.38
CA LYS A 98 28.53 -0.31 -5.92
C LYS A 98 29.49 0.16 -4.82
N ASN A 99 28.99 0.96 -3.87
CA ASN A 99 29.80 1.51 -2.78
C ASN A 99 29.92 0.57 -1.58
N GLY A 100 28.90 -0.26 -1.32
CA GLY A 100 28.88 -1.26 -0.25
C GLY A 100 29.69 -2.52 -0.56
N ARG A 101 29.91 -2.84 -1.84
CA ARG A 101 30.86 -3.90 -2.29
C ARG A 101 32.34 -3.46 -2.25
N ARG A 102 32.63 -2.19 -1.98
CA ARG A 102 33.99 -1.63 -1.91
C ARG A 102 34.58 -1.62 -0.48
N ARG A 103 34.02 -2.38 0.45
CA ARG A 103 34.56 -2.58 1.81
C ARG A 103 34.74 -4.04 2.11
#